data_AF-A0A645ITB7-F1
#
_entry.id   AF-A0A645ITB7-F1
#
_cell.length_a   1.000
_cell.length_b   1.000
_cell.length_c   1.000
_cell.angle_alpha   90.00
_cell.angle_beta   90.00
_cell.angle_gamma   90.00
#
_symmetry.space_group_name_H-M   'P 1'
#
loop_
_entity.id
_entity.type
_entity.pdbx_description
1 polymer ?
#
loop_
_entity_poly.entity_id
_entity_poly.type
_entity_poly.pdbx_seq_one_letter_code
_entity_poly.pdbx_strand_id
1 'polypeptide(L)' 'MKIKKELYEIISLHSGKPLDIIEKDADRDYWMTATEAKAYGMIDEILIKSKK' A
#
# COMPACT_ATOMS: atom_id res chain seq x y z
N MET A 1 -15.03 10.61 10.75
CA MET A 1 -14.63 11.26 9.48
C MET A 1 -14.93 10.30 8.34
N LYS A 2 -15.87 10.62 7.44
CA LYS A 2 -16.34 9.70 6.40
C LYS A 2 -15.25 9.33 5.38
N ILE A 3 -14.44 10.32 4.99
CA ILE A 3 -13.39 10.20 3.98
C ILE A 3 -12.26 9.23 4.40
N LYS A 4 -11.88 9.22 5.69
CA LYS A 4 -10.80 8.35 6.21
C LYS A 4 -11.14 6.87 6.00
N LYS A 5 -12.39 6.50 6.29
CA LYS A 5 -12.87 5.13 6.18
C LYS A 5 -12.95 4.68 4.71
N GLU A 6 -13.51 5.51 3.85
CA GLU A 6 -13.59 5.24 2.40
C GLU A 6 -12.19 5.04 1.79
N LEU A 7 -11.21 5.86 2.19
CA LEU A 7 -9.82 5.70 1.75
C LEU A 7 -9.23 4.37 2.19
N TYR A 8 -9.43 3.97 3.44
CA TYR A 8 -8.88 2.71 3.96
C TYR A 8 -9.52 1.49 3.32
N GLU A 9 -10.83 1.53 3.03
CA GLU A 9 -11.51 0.48 2.29
C GLU A 9 -10.94 0.32 0.87
N ILE A 10 -10.66 1.43 0.18
CA ILE A 10 -10.02 1.40 -1.14
C ILE A 10 -8.62 0.79 -1.06
N ILE A 11 -7.80 1.23 -0.11
CA ILE A 11 -6.43 0.72 0.06
C ILE A 11 -6.46 -0.78 0.40
N SER A 12 -7.34 -1.20 1.31
CA SER A 12 -7.52 -2.60 1.70
C SER A 12 -7.89 -3.48 0.50
N LEU A 13 -8.83 -3.02 -0.33
CA LEU A 13 -9.28 -3.74 -1.52
C LEU A 13 -8.16 -3.97 -2.53
N HIS A 14 -7.32 -2.96 -2.79
CA HIS A 14 -6.28 -3.05 -3.82
C HIS A 14 -4.98 -3.68 -3.31
N SER A 15 -4.62 -3.47 -2.04
CA SER A 15 -3.44 -4.09 -1.43
C SER A 15 -3.64 -5.53 -1.00
N GLY A 16 -4.90 -5.98 -0.90
CA GLY A 16 -5.26 -7.29 -0.33
C GLY A 16 -5.00 -7.40 1.16
N LYS A 17 -4.70 -6.29 1.85
CA LYS A 17 -4.50 -6.26 3.30
C LYS A 17 -5.81 -6.02 4.02
N PRO A 18 -6.04 -6.70 5.16
CA PRO A 18 -7.11 -6.38 6.09
C PRO A 18 -7.17 -4.91 6.53
N LEU A 19 -8.37 -4.39 6.77
CA LEU A 19 -8.61 -2.98 7.14
C LEU A 19 -7.90 -2.56 8.44
N ASP A 20 -7.78 -3.47 9.41
CA ASP A 20 -7.09 -3.25 10.69
C ASP A 20 -5.59 -2.99 10.52
N ILE A 21 -4.95 -3.66 9.55
CA ILE A 21 -3.55 -3.42 9.19
C ILE A 21 -3.42 -2.04 8.52
N ILE A 22 -4.30 -1.71 7.58
CA ILE A 22 -4.30 -0.39 6.92
C ILE A 22 -4.51 0.73 7.93
N GLU A 23 -5.44 0.58 8.87
CA GLU A 23 -5.71 1.57 9.91
C GLU A 23 -4.49 1.83 10.80
N LYS A 24 -3.76 0.76 11.16
CA LYS A 24 -2.55 0.86 11.98
C LYS A 24 -1.39 1.50 11.20
N ASP A 25 -1.18 1.09 9.96
CA ASP A 25 -0.09 1.58 9.13
C ASP A 25 -0.33 3.03 8.68
N ALA A 26 -1.60 3.44 8.54
CA ALA A 26 -1.98 4.80 8.15
C ALA A 26 -2.25 5.74 9.35
N ASP A 27 -1.95 5.32 10.58
CA ASP A 27 -1.96 6.22 11.76
C ASP A 27 -0.83 7.26 11.69
N ARG A 28 0.26 6.92 11.00
CA ARG A 28 1.42 7.78 10.72
C ARG A 28 1.90 7.62 9.29
N ASP A 29 2.82 8.49 8.88
CA ASP A 29 3.48 8.36 7.58
C ASP A 29 4.30 7.06 7.54
N TYR A 30 3.87 6.12 6.69
CA TYR A 30 4.54 4.85 6.50
C TYR A 30 5.23 4.81 5.14
N TRP A 31 6.55 5.05 5.15
CA TRP A 31 7.38 5.06 3.96
C TRP A 31 7.82 3.63 3.61
N MET A 32 7.70 3.27 2.33
CA MET A 32 8.09 1.97 1.81
C MET A 32 9.12 2.13 0.69
N THR A 33 10.12 1.25 0.67
CA THR A 33 10.95 1.01 -0.51
C THR A 33 10.13 0.32 -1.61
N ALA A 34 10.62 0.33 -2.85
CA ALA A 34 9.92 -0.34 -3.95
C ALA A 34 9.67 -1.84 -3.69
N THR A 35 10.64 -2.52 -3.06
CA THR A 35 10.52 -3.94 -2.67
C THR A 35 9.46 -4.16 -1.60
N GLU A 36 9.38 -3.27 -0.61
CA GLU A 36 8.37 -3.33 0.44
C GLU A 36 6.97 -3.02 -0.12
N ALA A 37 6.84 -2.00 -0.98
CA ALA A 37 5.58 -1.66 -1.63
C ALA A 37 5.04 -2.83 -2.46
N LYS A 38 5.91 -3.56 -3.17
CA LYS A 38 5.53 -4.76 -3.90
C LYS A 38 5.08 -5.89 -2.96
N ALA A 39 5.84 -6.17 -1.90
CA ALA A 39 5.47 -7.18 -0.91
C ALA A 39 4.20 -6.83 -0.12
N TYR A 40 3.92 -5.53 0.03
CA TYR A 40 2.71 -5.03 0.66
C TYR A 40 1.48 -5.16 -0.24
N GLY A 41 1.66 -5.28 -1.56
CA GLY A 41 0.59 -5.33 -2.55
C GLY A 41 0.20 -3.95 -3.09
N MET A 42 1.01 -2.91 -2.85
CA MET A 42 0.75 -1.57 -3.39
C MET A 42 1.12 -1.45 -4.87
N ILE A 43 2.05 -2.28 -5.36
CA ILE A 43 2.50 -2.31 -6.75
C ILE A 43 2.75 -3.75 -7.20
N ASP A 44 2.54 -4.03 -8.48
CA ASP A 44 2.71 -5.39 -9.02
C ASP A 44 4.17 -5.73 -9.35
N GLU A 45 4.89 -4.79 -9.97
CA GLU A 45 6.24 -5.00 -10.48
C GLU A 45 7.16 -3.79 -10.30
N ILE A 46 8.45 -4.07 -10.15
CA ILE A 46 9.51 -3.06 -10.05
C ILE A 46 10.28 -3.09 -11.36
N LEU A 47 10.18 -2.01 -12.14
CA LEU A 47 10.89 -1.91 -13.40
C LEU A 47 12.37 -1.56 -13.15
N ILE A 48 13.25 -2.46 -13.58
CA ILE A 48 14.69 -2.19 -13.63
C ILE A 48 15.07 -1.79 -15.05
N LYS A 49 16.03 -0.88 -15.18
CA LYS A 49 16.54 -0.46 -16.48
C LYS A 49 17.13 -1.68 -17.19
N SER A 50 16.52 -2.10 -18.31
CA SER A 50 17.10 -3.10 -19.20
C SER A 50 18.48 -2.61 -19.62
N LYS A 51 19.52 -3.44 -19.40
CA LYS A 51 20.84 -3.16 -19.99
C LYS A 51 20.64 -3.10 -21.51
N LYS A 52 21.12 -2.01 -22.09
CA LYS A 52 21.17 -1.78 -23.52
C LYS A 52 22.40 -2.48 -24.09
#